data_AF-X0SBS4-F1
#
_entry.id   AF-X0SBS4-F1
#
_cell.length_a   1.000
_cell.length_b   1.000
_cell.length_c   1.000
_cell.angle_alpha   90.00
_cell.angle_beta   90.00
_cell.angle_gamma   90.00
#
_symmetry.space_group_name_H-M   'P 1'
#
loop_
_entity.id
_entity.type
_entity.pdbx_description
1 polymer ?
#
loop_
_entity_poly.entity_id
_entity_poly.type
_entity_poly.pdbx_seq_one_letter_code
_entity_poly.pdbx_strand_id
1 'polypeptide(L)'
;SPVYVSALINLAVLYEDGGEFDKAAQCIDKVLKYHPNHQRAILFKKDIDSSKTMFYDEEKEKKRTRKSQILETPISDFELSVRSRNCLKKMNIETINDLLNITEAELLSYKNFGETSLREIKIILEAKGLRLGMALEEKQLASAEVSDQSATEDEDEKLVSKSVGDLQLSVRARKCLQKLNIRILGDLTRRTEAELLGVKNFGVTSLNEIKKAIGNIGLSLRSLD
;
A
#
# COMPACT_ATOMS: atom_id res chain seq x y z
N SER A 1 11.95 -31.58 8.55
CA SER A 1 13.24 -32.02 9.13
C SER A 1 13.47 -31.31 10.44
N PRO A 2 14.10 -31.95 11.45
CA PRO A 2 14.42 -31.28 12.70
C PRO A 2 15.32 -30.08 12.40
N VAL A 3 14.92 -28.92 12.92
CA VAL A 3 15.67 -27.68 12.73
C VAL A 3 16.72 -27.62 13.82
N TYR A 4 17.98 -27.64 13.41
CA TYR A 4 19.11 -27.50 14.34
C TYR A 4 19.25 -26.02 14.73
N VAL A 5 18.42 -25.59 15.69
CA VAL A 5 18.34 -24.19 16.16
C VAL A 5 19.72 -23.63 16.50
N SER A 6 20.50 -24.36 17.31
CA SER A 6 21.83 -23.93 17.73
C SER A 6 22.81 -23.81 16.55
N ALA A 7 22.73 -24.72 15.57
CA ALA A 7 23.60 -24.69 14.40
C ALA A 7 23.26 -23.51 13.48
N LEU A 8 21.97 -23.21 13.28
CA LEU A 8 21.53 -22.05 12.50
C LEU A 8 21.89 -20.73 13.17
N ILE A 9 21.81 -20.64 14.50
CA ILE A 9 22.23 -19.44 15.24
C ILE A 9 23.74 -19.25 15.13
N ASN A 10 24.53 -20.30 15.34
CA ASN A 10 25.99 -20.21 15.20
C ASN A 10 26.39 -19.83 13.76
N LEU A 11 25.69 -20.38 12.76
CA LEU A 11 25.89 -20.03 11.36
C LEU A 11 25.51 -18.56 11.08
N ALA A 12 24.44 -18.05 11.69
CA ALA A 12 24.04 -16.65 11.56
C ALA A 12 25.12 -15.71 12.11
N VAL A 13 25.71 -16.04 13.26
CA VAL A 13 26.82 -15.27 13.85
C VAL A 13 28.03 -15.24 12.91
N LEU A 14 28.38 -16.37 12.29
CA LEU A 14 29.49 -16.41 11.32
C LEU A 14 29.22 -15.55 10.08
N TYR A 15 27.96 -15.49 9.61
CA TYR A 15 27.58 -14.60 8.51
C TYR A 15 27.60 -13.13 8.92
N GLU A 16 27.21 -12.82 10.15
CA GLU A 16 27.28 -11.46 10.71
C GLU A 16 28.72 -10.98 10.83
N ASP A 17 29.63 -11.79 11.38
CA ASP A 17 31.06 -11.51 11.46
C ASP A 17 31.69 -11.31 10.07
N GLY A 18 31.16 -12.00 9.06
CA GLY A 18 31.55 -11.87 7.65
C GLY A 18 30.93 -10.68 6.91
N GLY A 19 30.06 -9.90 7.55
CA GLY A 19 29.31 -8.79 6.92
C GLY A 19 28.19 -9.23 5.97
N GLU A 20 27.86 -10.52 5.94
CA GLU A 20 26.83 -11.11 5.08
C GLU A 20 25.45 -11.12 5.78
N PHE A 21 24.95 -9.93 6.14
CA PHE A 21 23.74 -9.77 6.96
C PHE A 21 22.46 -10.39 6.37
N ASP A 22 22.37 -10.52 5.04
CA ASP A 22 21.23 -11.16 4.40
C ASP A 22 21.18 -12.66 4.64
N LYS A 23 22.33 -13.33 4.64
CA LYS A 23 22.42 -14.76 4.95
C LYS A 23 22.21 -15.00 6.45
N ALA A 24 22.71 -14.11 7.30
CA ALA A 24 22.46 -14.15 8.74
C ALA A 24 20.95 -14.05 9.05
N ALA A 25 20.25 -13.09 8.45
CA ALA A 25 18.80 -12.92 8.61
C ALA A 25 18.02 -14.17 8.17
N GLN A 26 18.35 -14.75 7.01
CA GLN A 26 17.70 -15.99 6.53
C GLN A 26 17.89 -17.17 7.49
N CYS A 27 19.04 -17.28 8.16
CA CYS A 27 19.28 -18.33 9.14
C CYS A 27 18.41 -18.15 10.38
N ILE A 28 18.29 -16.91 10.87
CA ILE A 28 17.46 -16.58 12.04
C ILE A 28 15.96 -16.66 11.74
N ASP A 29 15.52 -16.23 10.55
CA ASP A 29 14.12 -16.35 10.12
C ASP A 29 13.68 -17.81 10.02
N LYS A 30 14.56 -18.69 9.55
CA LYS A 30 14.32 -20.13 9.58
C LYS A 30 14.15 -20.63 11.01
N VAL A 31 14.91 -20.13 11.98
CA VAL A 31 14.75 -20.52 13.39
C VAL A 31 13.42 -20.02 13.95
N LEU A 32 13.07 -18.75 13.72
CA LEU A 32 11.83 -18.14 14.22
C LEU A 32 10.57 -18.73 13.57
N LYS A 33 10.66 -19.24 12.34
CA LYS A 33 9.55 -19.94 11.67
C LYS A 33 9.09 -21.19 12.43
N TYR A 34 10.02 -21.94 13.02
CA TYR A 34 9.70 -23.16 13.77
C TYR A 34 9.68 -22.95 15.28
N HIS A 35 10.39 -21.92 15.78
CA HIS A 35 10.42 -21.53 17.19
C HIS A 35 10.23 -20.02 17.37
N PRO A 36 8.98 -19.52 17.26
CA PRO A 36 8.69 -18.08 17.32
C PRO A 36 9.11 -17.40 18.62
N ASN A 37 9.07 -18.13 19.75
CA ASN A 37 9.38 -17.60 21.09
C ASN A 37 10.85 -17.82 21.50
N HIS A 38 11.75 -18.12 20.56
CA HIS A 38 13.15 -18.34 20.89
C HIS A 38 13.85 -17.02 21.19
N GLN A 39 13.96 -16.66 22.47
CA GLN A 39 14.48 -15.37 22.95
C GLN A 39 15.80 -14.94 22.28
N ARG A 40 16.78 -15.85 22.16
CA ARG A 40 18.05 -15.51 21.51
C ARG A 40 17.89 -15.20 20.03
N ALA A 41 17.02 -15.93 19.31
CA ALA A 41 16.84 -15.71 17.87
C ALA A 41 16.12 -14.39 17.60
N ILE A 42 15.19 -13.99 18.47
CA ILE A 42 14.53 -12.68 18.41
C ILE A 42 15.55 -11.54 18.60
N LEU A 43 16.42 -11.67 19.60
CA LEU A 43 17.48 -10.70 19.85
C LEU A 43 18.45 -10.59 18.67
N PHE A 44 18.95 -11.73 18.17
CA PHE A 44 19.81 -11.76 16.98
C PHE A 44 19.14 -11.16 15.75
N LYS A 45 17.83 -11.39 15.54
CA LYS A 45 17.11 -10.77 14.43
C LYS A 45 17.14 -9.25 14.54
N LYS A 46 16.87 -8.72 15.74
CA LYS A 46 16.91 -7.27 15.99
C LYS A 46 18.31 -6.69 15.79
N ASP A 47 19.35 -7.40 16.22
CA ASP A 47 20.74 -6.98 16.07
C ASP A 47 21.14 -6.98 14.58
N ILE A 48 20.81 -8.04 13.83
CA ILE A 48 21.04 -8.14 12.38
C ILE A 48 20.28 -7.04 11.62
N ASP A 49 19.00 -6.82 11.93
CA ASP A 49 18.19 -5.75 11.32
C ASP A 49 18.78 -4.37 11.64
N SER A 50 19.23 -4.16 12.88
CA SER A 50 19.91 -2.92 13.28
C SER A 50 21.20 -2.73 12.50
N SER A 51 22.02 -3.77 12.35
CA SER A 51 23.26 -3.77 11.59
C SER A 51 23.04 -3.52 10.08
N LYS A 52 21.93 -4.03 9.51
CA LYS A 52 21.49 -3.67 8.15
C LYS A 52 21.10 -2.18 8.04
N THR A 53 20.45 -1.65 9.07
CA THR A 53 19.98 -0.26 9.10
C THR A 53 21.04 0.75 9.54
N MET A 54 22.24 0.33 9.95
CA MET A 54 23.31 1.26 10.35
C MET A 54 23.90 2.06 9.17
N PHE A 55 23.45 1.76 7.94
CA PHE A 55 23.47 2.73 6.85
C PHE A 55 22.37 3.77 7.07
N TYR A 56 22.64 4.74 7.95
CA TYR A 56 21.99 6.05 7.87
C TYR A 56 22.32 6.61 6.49
N ASP A 57 21.39 6.49 5.56
CA ASP A 57 21.44 7.23 4.30
C ASP A 57 21.18 8.71 4.66
N GLU A 58 22.20 9.38 5.19
CA GLU A 58 22.16 10.80 5.56
C GLU A 58 21.58 11.64 4.41
N GLU A 59 21.78 11.19 3.17
CA GLU A 59 21.26 11.84 1.99
C GLU A 59 19.72 11.79 1.92
N LYS A 60 19.10 10.66 2.28
CA LYS A 60 17.63 10.53 2.33
C LYS A 60 17.01 11.35 3.45
N GLU A 61 17.60 11.37 4.64
CA GLU A 61 17.11 12.21 5.72
C GLU A 61 17.29 13.70 5.42
N LYS A 62 18.44 14.10 4.88
CA LYS A 62 18.67 15.48 4.39
C LYS A 62 17.67 15.85 3.29
N LYS A 63 17.31 14.94 2.40
CA LYS A 63 16.27 15.18 1.38
C LYS A 63 14.87 15.33 2.01
N ARG A 64 14.51 14.48 2.97
CA ARG A 64 13.21 14.57 3.69
C ARG A 64 13.08 15.87 4.47
N THR A 65 14.10 16.21 5.25
CA THR A 65 14.17 17.46 6.04
C THR A 65 14.16 18.70 5.16
N ARG A 66 14.89 18.70 4.03
CA ARG A 66 14.82 19.79 3.05
C ARG A 66 13.42 19.90 2.43
N LYS A 67 12.80 18.77 2.08
CA LYS A 67 11.43 18.76 1.54
C LYS A 67 10.43 19.30 2.56
N SER A 68 10.49 18.88 3.82
CA SER A 68 9.59 19.38 4.87
C SER A 68 9.76 20.88 5.12
N GLN A 69 11.00 21.38 5.14
CA GLN A 69 11.28 22.81 5.26
C GLN A 69 10.68 23.63 4.11
N ILE A 70 10.75 23.14 2.88
CA ILE A 70 10.14 23.82 1.72
C ILE A 70 8.62 23.88 1.87
N LEU A 71 8.00 22.81 2.35
CA LEU A 71 6.53 22.74 2.52
C LEU A 71 6.01 23.72 3.58
N GLU A 72 6.79 23.91 4.65
CA GLU A 72 6.46 24.84 5.75
C GLU A 72 6.77 26.30 5.43
N THR A 73 7.45 26.58 4.31
CA THR A 73 7.77 27.95 3.91
C THR A 73 6.49 28.74 3.62
N PRO A 74 6.32 29.94 4.21
CA PRO A 74 5.12 30.73 4.04
C PRO A 74 5.05 31.36 2.64
N ILE A 75 3.83 31.52 2.12
CA ILE A 75 3.56 32.09 0.80
C ILE A 75 3.96 33.57 0.73
N SER A 76 4.04 34.27 1.87
CA SER A 76 4.50 35.66 1.98
C SER A 76 5.90 35.89 1.40
N ASP A 77 6.75 34.89 1.47
CA ASP A 77 8.17 34.98 1.11
C ASP A 77 8.38 34.95 -0.41
N PHE A 78 7.33 34.63 -1.17
CA PHE A 78 7.38 34.59 -2.62
C PHE A 78 6.93 35.92 -3.25
N GLU A 79 7.60 36.26 -4.35
CA GLU A 79 7.31 37.41 -5.20
C GLU A 79 6.05 37.17 -6.04
N LEU A 80 4.91 37.15 -5.37
CA LEU A 80 3.59 37.08 -5.99
C LEU A 80 3.03 38.49 -6.22
N SER A 81 2.19 38.64 -7.26
CA SER A 81 1.44 39.87 -7.42
C SER A 81 0.54 40.14 -6.22
N VAL A 82 0.27 41.41 -5.95
CA VAL A 82 -0.63 41.85 -4.86
C VAL A 82 -2.00 41.17 -4.97
N ARG A 83 -2.46 40.91 -6.21
CA ARG A 83 -3.70 40.19 -6.48
C ARG A 83 -3.63 38.73 -6.02
N SER A 84 -2.60 37.99 -6.43
CA SER A 84 -2.40 36.59 -6.05
C SER A 84 -2.30 36.44 -4.54
N ARG A 85 -1.51 37.29 -3.88
CA ARG A 85 -1.36 37.31 -2.41
C ARG A 85 -2.68 37.56 -1.68
N ASN A 86 -3.46 38.54 -2.15
CA ASN A 86 -4.77 38.85 -1.56
C ASN A 86 -5.80 37.73 -1.79
N CYS A 87 -5.73 37.02 -2.91
CA CYS A 87 -6.61 35.89 -3.17
C CYS A 87 -6.25 34.69 -2.27
N LEU A 88 -4.98 34.34 -2.17
CA LEU A 88 -4.50 33.23 -1.32
C LEU A 88 -4.82 33.49 0.16
N LYS A 89 -4.62 34.73 0.63
CA LYS A 89 -4.99 35.12 2.00
C LYS A 89 -6.49 35.01 2.28
N LYS A 90 -7.36 35.30 1.30
CA LYS A 90 -8.81 35.11 1.43
C LYS A 90 -9.24 33.64 1.46
N MET A 91 -8.43 32.75 0.88
CA MET A 91 -8.64 31.30 0.90
C MET A 91 -8.02 30.64 2.14
N ASN A 92 -7.44 31.41 3.07
CA ASN A 92 -6.68 30.91 4.23
C ASN A 92 -5.51 29.99 3.83
N ILE A 93 -4.86 30.28 2.70
CA ILE A 93 -3.67 29.56 2.24
C ILE A 93 -2.45 30.38 2.67
N GLU A 94 -1.72 29.87 3.66
CA GLU A 94 -0.57 30.59 4.25
C GLU A 94 0.76 29.93 3.91
N THR A 95 0.78 28.60 3.72
CA THR A 95 2.00 27.83 3.44
C THR A 95 1.96 27.16 2.07
N ILE A 96 3.14 26.76 1.57
CA ILE A 96 3.21 25.93 0.35
C ILE A 96 2.45 24.62 0.55
N ASN A 97 2.53 24.02 1.74
CA ASN A 97 1.81 22.80 2.05
C ASN A 97 0.29 22.92 1.81
N ASP A 98 -0.31 24.03 2.22
CA ASP A 98 -1.74 24.29 2.00
C ASP A 98 -2.08 24.40 0.52
N LEU A 99 -1.18 25.03 -0.25
CA LEU A 99 -1.35 25.21 -1.69
C LEU A 99 -1.28 23.88 -2.46
N LEU A 100 -0.46 22.92 -2.02
CA LEU A 100 -0.37 21.59 -2.63
C LEU A 100 -1.61 20.72 -2.38
N ASN A 101 -2.39 21.04 -1.35
CA ASN A 101 -3.64 20.37 -1.01
C ASN A 101 -4.85 20.88 -1.79
N ILE A 102 -4.66 21.88 -2.66
CA ILE A 102 -5.73 22.49 -3.46
C ILE A 102 -5.44 22.24 -4.94
N THR A 103 -6.48 21.97 -5.70
CA THR A 103 -6.38 21.74 -7.14
C THR A 103 -6.42 23.04 -7.94
N GLU A 104 -5.90 22.99 -9.16
CA GLU A 104 -5.95 24.12 -10.09
C GLU A 104 -7.40 24.57 -10.39
N ALA A 105 -8.32 23.60 -10.52
CA ALA A 105 -9.73 23.85 -10.78
C ALA A 105 -10.41 24.57 -9.61
N GLU A 106 -10.08 24.19 -8.37
CA GLU A 106 -10.60 24.87 -7.18
C GLU A 106 -10.11 26.31 -7.11
N LEU A 107 -8.83 26.56 -7.38
CA LEU A 107 -8.27 27.92 -7.41
C LEU A 107 -8.99 28.81 -8.46
N LEU A 108 -9.24 28.30 -9.67
CA LEU A 108 -9.97 29.02 -10.72
C LEU A 108 -11.44 29.28 -10.40
N SER A 109 -12.06 28.44 -9.55
CA SER A 109 -13.45 28.62 -9.15
C SER A 109 -13.66 29.84 -8.23
N TYR A 110 -12.59 30.34 -7.59
CA TYR A 110 -12.70 31.45 -6.65
C TYR A 110 -12.88 32.81 -7.32
N LYS A 111 -13.81 33.59 -6.78
CA LYS A 111 -14.10 34.95 -7.24
C LYS A 111 -12.85 35.83 -7.17
N ASN A 112 -12.46 36.37 -8.33
CA ASN A 112 -11.29 37.24 -8.57
C ASN A 112 -9.94 36.54 -8.70
N PHE A 113 -9.89 35.21 -8.64
CA PHE A 113 -8.72 34.46 -9.07
C PHE A 113 -8.70 34.42 -10.62
N GLY A 114 -7.53 34.63 -11.22
CA GLY A 114 -7.39 34.75 -12.68
C GLY A 114 -6.25 33.90 -13.22
N GLU A 115 -6.23 33.71 -14.54
CA GLU A 115 -5.21 32.91 -15.23
C GLU A 115 -3.79 33.42 -15.00
N THR A 116 -3.61 34.73 -14.83
CA THR A 116 -2.31 35.34 -14.50
C THR A 116 -1.82 34.94 -13.12
N SER A 117 -2.69 35.00 -12.10
CA SER A 117 -2.38 34.56 -10.74
C SER A 117 -2.05 33.08 -10.66
N LEU A 118 -2.76 32.25 -11.42
CA LEU A 118 -2.50 30.82 -11.52
C LEU A 118 -1.13 30.54 -12.12
N ARG A 119 -0.78 31.25 -13.20
CA ARG A 119 0.52 31.10 -13.87
C ARG A 119 1.67 31.50 -12.95
N GLU A 120 1.54 32.59 -12.21
CA GLU A 120 2.52 33.02 -11.19
C GLU A 120 2.78 31.91 -10.16
N ILE A 121 1.71 31.33 -9.62
CA ILE A 121 1.80 30.23 -8.64
C ILE A 121 2.48 29.00 -9.24
N LYS A 122 2.10 28.62 -10.47
CA LYS A 122 2.66 27.46 -11.15
C LYS A 122 4.17 27.60 -11.37
N ILE A 123 4.63 28.78 -11.77
CA ILE A 123 6.07 29.08 -11.97
C ILE A 123 6.85 28.91 -10.65
N ILE A 124 6.32 29.41 -9.53
CA ILE A 124 6.96 29.28 -8.22
C ILE A 124 7.04 27.81 -7.77
N LEU A 125 5.95 27.07 -7.95
CA LEU A 125 5.90 25.65 -7.61
C LEU A 125 6.87 24.84 -8.47
N GLU A 126 6.90 25.10 -9.78
CA GLU A 126 7.81 24.43 -10.73
C GLU A 126 9.28 24.73 -10.42
N ALA A 127 9.62 25.96 -10.02
CA ALA A 127 10.97 26.32 -9.57
C ALA A 127 11.43 25.55 -8.31
N LYS A 128 10.50 25.02 -7.52
CA LYS A 128 10.77 24.16 -6.35
C LYS A 128 10.59 22.66 -6.67
N GLY A 129 10.28 22.30 -7.91
CA GLY A 129 10.00 20.92 -8.32
C GLY A 129 8.69 20.37 -7.75
N LEU A 130 7.74 21.24 -7.43
CA LEU A 130 6.43 20.91 -6.86
C LEU A 130 5.33 21.15 -7.90
N ARG A 131 4.18 20.48 -7.72
CA ARG A 131 2.99 20.67 -8.57
C ARG A 131 1.72 20.79 -7.72
N LEU A 132 0.76 21.60 -8.17
CA LEU A 132 -0.56 21.70 -7.53
C LEU A 132 -1.23 20.33 -7.48
N GLY A 133 -1.93 20.04 -6.38
CA GLY A 133 -2.63 18.77 -6.18
C GLY A 133 -1.77 17.54 -5.93
N MET A 134 -0.42 17.65 -5.87
CA MET A 134 0.43 16.49 -5.60
C MET A 134 0.17 15.82 -4.26
N ALA A 135 -0.18 16.60 -3.23
CA ALA A 135 -0.45 16.07 -1.90
C ALA A 135 -1.79 15.31 -1.86
N LEU A 136 -2.77 15.74 -2.67
CA LEU A 136 -4.04 15.02 -2.82
C LEU A 136 -3.84 13.70 -3.57
N GLU A 137 -3.03 13.70 -4.63
CA GLU A 137 -2.70 12.49 -5.39
C GLU A 137 -1.92 11.49 -4.52
N GLU A 138 -0.88 11.94 -3.81
CA GLU A 138 -0.11 11.11 -2.87
C GLU A 138 -1.00 10.56 -1.76
N LYS A 139 -1.95 11.34 -1.23
CA LYS A 139 -2.93 10.86 -0.25
C LYS A 139 -3.92 9.86 -0.84
N GLN A 140 -4.33 10.02 -2.09
CA GLN A 140 -5.20 9.04 -2.78
C GLN A 140 -4.46 7.73 -3.02
N LEU A 141 -3.20 7.78 -3.48
CA LEU A 141 -2.34 6.61 -3.62
C LEU A 141 -2.08 5.93 -2.25
N ALA A 142 -1.71 6.69 -1.23
CA ALA A 142 -1.51 6.15 0.11
C ALA A 142 -2.80 5.57 0.71
N SER A 143 -3.96 6.16 0.44
CA SER A 143 -5.25 5.60 0.89
C SER A 143 -5.66 4.34 0.15
N ALA A 144 -5.16 4.13 -1.08
CA ALA A 144 -5.32 2.88 -1.81
C ALA A 144 -4.39 1.78 -1.26
N GLU A 145 -3.24 2.16 -0.70
CA GLU A 145 -2.26 1.24 -0.09
C GLU A 145 -2.60 0.84 1.36
N VAL A 146 -3.45 1.60 2.08
CA VAL A 146 -3.78 1.35 3.50
C VAL A 146 -4.90 0.30 3.70
N SER A 147 -5.57 -0.18 2.64
CA SER A 147 -6.50 -1.32 2.75
C SER A 147 -5.83 -2.70 2.75
N ASP A 148 -4.50 -2.77 2.66
CA ASP A 148 -3.78 -4.03 2.43
C ASP A 148 -2.69 -4.30 3.47
N GLN A 149 -3.10 -4.58 4.71
CA GLN A 149 -2.23 -5.22 5.71
C GLN A 149 -2.85 -6.53 6.20
N SER A 150 -2.78 -7.56 5.36
CA SER A 150 -2.62 -8.93 5.84
C SER A 150 -1.78 -9.70 4.81
N ALA A 151 -0.52 -9.88 5.15
CA ALA A 151 0.47 -10.61 4.39
C ALA A 151 0.01 -12.04 4.06
N THR A 152 -0.13 -12.34 2.77
CA THR A 152 0.37 -13.54 2.09
C THR A 152 0.13 -13.40 0.58
N GLU A 153 1.20 -13.56 -0.21
CA GLU A 153 1.19 -13.98 -1.63
C GLU A 153 0.93 -12.88 -2.69
N ASP A 154 2.02 -12.20 -3.08
CA ASP A 154 2.13 -11.15 -4.14
C ASP A 154 1.62 -11.56 -5.56
N GLU A 155 1.12 -12.78 -5.75
CA GLU A 155 0.48 -13.22 -7.01
C GLU A 155 -1.05 -13.27 -6.92
N ASP A 156 -1.61 -13.43 -5.71
CA ASP A 156 -3.05 -13.57 -5.49
C ASP A 156 -3.77 -12.23 -5.63
N GLU A 157 -3.13 -11.11 -5.33
CA GLU A 157 -3.75 -9.78 -5.29
C GLU A 157 -4.24 -9.32 -6.68
N LYS A 158 -3.49 -9.64 -7.74
CA LYS A 158 -3.89 -9.40 -9.14
C LYS A 158 -5.01 -10.32 -9.62
N LEU A 159 -5.21 -11.45 -8.95
CA LEU A 159 -6.25 -12.43 -9.27
C LEU A 159 -7.54 -12.13 -8.48
N VAL A 160 -7.41 -11.70 -7.24
CA VAL A 160 -8.49 -11.33 -6.32
C VAL A 160 -9.31 -10.15 -6.85
N SER A 161 -8.73 -9.23 -7.60
CA SER A 161 -9.42 -8.09 -8.24
C SER A 161 -10.14 -8.43 -9.56
N LYS A 162 -9.99 -9.66 -10.10
CA LYS A 162 -10.66 -10.06 -11.35
C LYS A 162 -12.16 -10.27 -11.17
N SER A 163 -12.90 -10.01 -12.24
CA SER A 163 -14.36 -10.20 -12.26
C SER A 163 -14.73 -11.68 -12.28
N VAL A 164 -15.75 -12.04 -11.49
CA VAL A 164 -16.35 -13.40 -11.48
C VAL A 164 -16.99 -13.72 -12.84
N GLY A 165 -17.31 -12.71 -13.65
CA GLY A 165 -17.90 -12.87 -14.98
C GLY A 165 -16.99 -13.57 -15.99
N ASP A 166 -15.67 -13.46 -15.80
CA ASP A 166 -14.66 -14.06 -16.67
C ASP A 166 -14.46 -15.56 -16.39
N LEU A 167 -15.01 -16.05 -15.27
CA LEU A 167 -15.07 -17.47 -15.00
C LEU A 167 -16.08 -18.16 -15.95
N GLN A 168 -15.63 -19.22 -16.60
CA GLN A 168 -16.48 -20.11 -17.41
C GLN A 168 -17.36 -21.01 -16.51
N LEU A 169 -18.26 -20.39 -15.75
CA LEU A 169 -19.22 -21.05 -14.86
C LEU A 169 -20.54 -21.35 -15.57
N SER A 170 -21.28 -22.34 -15.07
CA SER A 170 -22.64 -22.59 -15.55
C SER A 170 -23.58 -21.41 -15.27
N VAL A 171 -24.66 -21.30 -16.06
CA VAL A 171 -25.69 -20.27 -15.91
C VAL A 171 -26.31 -20.30 -14.50
N ARG A 172 -26.39 -21.47 -13.86
CA ARG A 172 -26.91 -21.63 -12.49
C ARG A 172 -25.97 -21.02 -11.46
N ALA A 173 -24.68 -21.35 -11.53
CA ALA A 173 -23.66 -20.78 -10.66
C ALA A 173 -23.59 -19.25 -10.80
N ARG A 174 -23.61 -18.73 -12.03
CA ARG A 174 -23.59 -17.29 -12.29
C ARG A 174 -24.80 -16.55 -11.70
N LYS A 175 -26.02 -17.09 -11.85
CA LYS A 175 -27.23 -16.50 -11.27
C LYS A 175 -27.22 -16.51 -9.75
N CYS A 176 -26.61 -17.51 -9.13
CA CYS A 176 -26.46 -17.56 -7.67
C CYS A 176 -25.48 -16.50 -7.17
N LEU A 177 -24.32 -16.35 -7.84
CA LEU A 177 -23.32 -15.34 -7.50
C LEU A 177 -23.87 -13.91 -7.66
N GLN A 178 -24.65 -13.66 -8.73
CA GLN A 178 -25.37 -12.40 -8.91
C GLN A 178 -26.38 -12.12 -7.77
N LYS A 179 -27.10 -13.15 -7.31
CA LYS A 179 -28.06 -13.01 -6.21
C LYS A 179 -27.39 -12.72 -4.86
N LEU A 180 -26.18 -13.23 -4.67
CA LEU A 180 -25.33 -12.92 -3.52
C LEU A 180 -24.55 -11.60 -3.67
N ASN A 181 -24.77 -10.88 -4.78
CA ASN A 181 -24.08 -9.64 -5.16
C ASN A 181 -22.54 -9.79 -5.19
N ILE A 182 -22.04 -10.98 -5.50
CA ILE A 182 -20.62 -11.29 -5.63
C ILE A 182 -20.20 -10.94 -7.06
N ARG A 183 -19.34 -9.92 -7.21
CA ARG A 183 -18.91 -9.40 -8.52
C ARG A 183 -17.45 -9.67 -8.81
N ILE A 184 -16.64 -9.77 -7.77
CA ILE A 184 -15.18 -9.86 -7.83
C ILE A 184 -14.72 -11.18 -7.18
N LEU A 185 -13.63 -11.78 -7.66
CA LEU A 185 -13.11 -13.05 -7.11
C LEU A 185 -12.78 -12.95 -5.63
N GLY A 186 -12.32 -11.79 -5.15
CA GLY A 186 -12.08 -11.53 -3.73
C GLY A 186 -13.32 -11.66 -2.84
N ASP A 187 -14.50 -11.27 -3.33
CA ASP A 187 -15.74 -11.46 -2.57
C ASP A 187 -16.14 -12.93 -2.52
N LEU A 188 -15.77 -13.70 -3.54
CA LEU A 188 -16.07 -15.12 -3.67
C LEU A 188 -15.17 -15.97 -2.78
N THR A 189 -13.86 -15.70 -2.76
CA THR A 189 -12.88 -16.44 -1.93
C THR A 189 -13.12 -16.23 -0.44
N ARG A 190 -13.67 -15.07 -0.04
CA ARG A 190 -14.03 -14.76 1.35
C ARG A 190 -15.25 -15.53 1.86
N ARG A 191 -16.05 -16.15 0.98
CA ARG A 191 -17.23 -16.94 1.34
C ARG A 191 -16.85 -18.39 1.64
N THR A 192 -17.59 -18.96 2.58
CA THR A 192 -17.43 -20.37 2.96
C THR A 192 -18.31 -21.27 2.11
N GLU A 193 -17.93 -22.56 2.00
CA GLU A 193 -18.71 -23.54 1.23
C GLU A 193 -20.14 -23.68 1.76
N ALA A 194 -20.32 -23.60 3.09
CA ALA A 194 -21.62 -23.67 3.75
C ALA A 194 -22.54 -22.50 3.40
N GLU A 195 -21.99 -21.28 3.29
CA GLU A 195 -22.76 -20.09 2.90
C GLU A 195 -23.27 -20.18 1.46
N LEU A 196 -22.47 -20.74 0.56
CA LEU A 196 -22.88 -20.95 -0.83
C LEU A 196 -23.95 -22.04 -0.94
N LEU A 197 -23.81 -23.13 -0.17
CA LEU A 197 -24.76 -24.25 -0.16
C LEU A 197 -26.11 -23.91 0.50
N GLY A 198 -26.15 -22.87 1.34
CA GLY A 198 -27.38 -22.33 1.92
C GLY A 198 -28.27 -21.57 0.93
N VAL A 199 -27.80 -21.28 -0.28
CA VAL A 199 -28.57 -20.51 -1.27
C VAL A 199 -29.61 -21.40 -1.96
N LYS A 200 -30.87 -20.93 -1.99
CA LYS A 200 -31.96 -21.59 -2.73
C LYS A 200 -31.57 -21.78 -4.20
N ASN A 201 -31.63 -23.03 -4.68
CA ASN A 201 -31.24 -23.49 -6.01
C ASN A 201 -29.73 -23.55 -6.28
N PHE A 202 -28.89 -23.50 -5.24
CA PHE A 202 -27.48 -23.82 -5.32
C PHE A 202 -27.26 -25.29 -4.93
N GLY A 203 -26.56 -26.04 -5.78
CA GLY A 203 -26.35 -27.47 -5.61
C GLY A 203 -24.87 -27.83 -5.53
N VAL A 204 -24.61 -29.08 -5.13
CA VAL A 204 -23.26 -29.67 -5.02
C VAL A 204 -22.48 -29.58 -6.33
N THR A 205 -23.17 -29.68 -7.47
CA THR A 205 -22.56 -29.53 -8.81
C THR A 205 -22.06 -28.11 -9.07
N SER A 206 -22.83 -27.08 -8.69
CA SER A 206 -22.41 -25.68 -8.81
C SER A 206 -21.29 -25.32 -7.84
N LEU A 207 -21.26 -25.94 -6.64
CA LEU A 207 -20.14 -25.79 -5.71
C LEU A 207 -18.85 -26.36 -6.29
N ASN A 208 -18.90 -27.57 -6.84
CA ASN A 208 -17.74 -28.21 -7.47
C ASN A 208 -17.24 -27.46 -8.71
N GLU A 209 -18.14 -26.89 -9.51
CA GLU A 209 -17.79 -26.01 -10.63
C GLU A 209 -17.04 -24.76 -10.17
N ILE A 210 -17.51 -24.10 -9.11
CA ILE A 210 -16.86 -22.91 -8.55
C ILE A 210 -15.50 -23.27 -7.95
N LYS A 211 -15.41 -24.35 -7.17
CA LYS A 211 -14.15 -24.84 -6.59
C LYS A 211 -13.12 -25.16 -7.65
N LYS A 212 -13.53 -25.79 -8.75
CA LYS A 212 -12.66 -26.08 -9.89
C LYS A 212 -12.23 -24.81 -10.63
N ALA A 213 -13.15 -23.86 -10.85
CA ALA A 213 -12.87 -22.61 -11.55
C ALA A 213 -11.90 -21.70 -10.76
N ILE A 214 -12.09 -21.59 -9.45
CA ILE A 214 -11.20 -20.82 -8.56
C ILE A 214 -9.85 -21.56 -8.40
N GLY A 215 -9.87 -22.89 -8.27
CA GLY A 215 -8.66 -23.71 -8.19
C GLY A 215 -7.79 -23.67 -9.46
N ASN A 216 -8.40 -23.55 -10.65
CA ASN A 216 -7.66 -23.35 -11.90
C ASN A 216 -6.91 -22.00 -11.95
N ILE A 217 -7.34 -21.04 -11.13
CA ILE A 217 -6.73 -19.71 -11.00
C ILE A 217 -5.74 -19.70 -9.83
N GLY A 218 -5.59 -20.79 -9.08
CA GLY A 218 -4.69 -20.89 -7.92
C GLY A 218 -5.32 -20.42 -6.60
N LEU A 219 -6.58 -19.98 -6.62
CA LEU A 219 -7.28 -19.50 -5.43
C LEU A 219 -8.09 -20.64 -4.77
N SER A 220 -8.50 -20.45 -3.52
CA SER A 220 -9.40 -21.39 -2.82
C SER A 220 -10.50 -20.65 -2.04
N LEU A 221 -11.60 -21.36 -1.74
CA LEU A 221 -12.64 -20.83 -0.86
C LEU A 221 -12.16 -20.88 0.58
N ARG A 222 -12.63 -19.94 1.40
CA ARG A 222 -12.34 -19.90 2.84
C ARG A 222 -12.79 -21.20 3.52
N SER A 223 -11.84 -21.99 4.02
CA SER A 223 -12.12 -23.09 4.95
C SER A 223 -12.32 -22.54 6.36
N LEU A 224 -13.30 -23.09 7.06
CA LEU A 224 -13.39 -23.00 8.51
C LEU A 224 -12.87 -24.34 9.02
N ASP A 225 -11.63 -24.37 9.52
CA ASP A 225 -11.17 -25.49 10.36
C ASP A 225 -11.88 -25.44 11.72
#